data_AF-A0A939HNW5-F1
#
_entry.id   AF-A0A939HNW5-F1
#
_cell.length_a   1.000
_cell.length_b   1.000
_cell.length_c   1.000
_cell.angle_alpha   90.00
_cell.angle_beta   90.00
_cell.angle_gamma   90.00
#
_symmetry.space_group_name_H-M   'P 1'
#
loop_
_entity.id
_entity.type
_entity.pdbx_description
1 polymer ?
#
loop_
_entity_poly.entity_id
_entity_poly.type
_entity_poly.pdbx_seq_one_letter_code
_entity_poly.pdbx_strand_id
1 'polypeptide(L)' 'MTDPRIEAALKAAWQHTTQHENGQTFEQWKDVSSYAAEEFRRAIVAAVAAADAVDPLRQGVSIPELPTNVPIQARQEND' A
#
# COMPACT_ATOMS: atom_id res chain seq x y z
N MET A 1 -17.08 -0.20 -8.22
CA MET A 1 -16.89 0.58 -6.98
C MET A 1 -15.45 1.05 -6.95
N THR A 2 -15.19 2.30 -6.59
CA THR A 2 -13.83 2.81 -6.41
C THR A 2 -13.20 2.15 -5.17
N ASP A 3 -11.91 1.80 -5.25
CA ASP A 3 -11.15 1.29 -4.09
C ASP A 3 -11.18 2.34 -2.95
N PRO A 4 -11.69 2.01 -1.74
CA PRO A 4 -11.77 2.95 -0.63
C PRO A 4 -10.40 3.48 -0.18
N ARG A 5 -9.31 2.75 -0.46
CA ARG A 5 -7.94 3.19 -0.16
C ARG A 5 -7.53 4.37 -1.03
N ILE A 6 -7.97 4.39 -2.30
CA ILE A 6 -7.69 5.48 -3.23
C ILE A 6 -8.40 6.76 -2.76
N GLU A 7 -9.67 6.67 -2.36
CA GLU A 7 -10.43 7.83 -1.86
C GLU A 7 -9.86 8.36 -0.54
N ALA A 8 -9.44 7.48 0.37
CA ALA A 8 -8.77 7.89 1.60
C ALA A 8 -7.42 8.58 1.31
N ALA A 9 -6.60 8.00 0.42
CA ALA A 9 -5.31 8.58 0.03
C ALA A 9 -5.48 9.92 -0.69
N LEU A 10 -6.49 10.05 -1.56
CA LEU A 10 -6.81 11.28 -2.27
C LEU A 10 -7.19 12.39 -1.29
N LYS A 11 -8.07 12.08 -0.32
CA LYS A 11 -8.45 13.02 0.74
C LYS A 11 -7.26 13.44 1.59
N ALA A 12 -6.43 12.48 2.00
CA ALA A 12 -5.24 12.78 2.81
C ALA A 12 -4.24 13.64 2.04
N ALA A 13 -3.96 13.31 0.77
CA ALA A 13 -3.07 14.11 -0.06
C ALA A 13 -3.62 15.54 -0.29
N TRP A 14 -4.93 15.68 -0.51
CA TRP A 14 -5.57 16.99 -0.65
C TRP A 14 -5.38 17.86 0.59
N GLN A 15 -5.41 17.29 1.79
CA GLN A 15 -5.23 18.05 3.05
C GLN A 15 -3.88 18.75 3.17
N HIS A 16 -2.90 18.40 2.33
CA HIS A 16 -1.57 18.97 2.31
C HIS A 16 -1.31 19.90 1.11
N THR A 17 -2.36 20.32 0.40
CA THR A 17 -2.24 21.28 -0.69
C THR A 17 -2.50 22.71 -0.20
N THR A 18 -1.88 23.69 -0.87
CA THR A 18 -2.13 25.11 -0.57
C THR A 18 -3.58 25.50 -0.86
N GLN A 19 -4.23 24.87 -1.83
CA GLN A 19 -5.65 25.07 -2.11
C GLN A 19 -6.51 24.68 -0.91
N HIS A 20 -6.21 23.55 -0.26
CA HIS A 20 -6.90 23.13 0.95
C HIS A 20 -6.67 24.09 2.12
N GLU A 21 -5.42 24.54 2.33
CA GLU A 21 -5.09 25.54 3.35
C GLU A 21 -5.87 26.85 3.16
N ASN A 22 -6.16 27.21 1.90
CA ASN A 22 -6.99 28.36 1.54
C ASN A 22 -8.51 28.08 1.63
N GLY A 23 -8.92 26.93 2.18
CA GLY A 23 -10.32 26.57 2.39
C GLY A 23 -11.02 25.95 1.18
N GLN A 24 -10.31 25.63 0.10
CA GLN A 24 -10.88 25.00 -1.07
C GLN A 24 -11.02 23.48 -0.86
N THR A 25 -12.20 22.94 -1.15
CA THR A 25 -12.42 21.49 -1.21
C THR A 25 -11.92 20.92 -2.54
N PHE A 26 -11.59 19.63 -2.57
CA PHE A 26 -11.16 18.96 -3.79
C PHE A 26 -12.23 19.05 -4.90
N GLU A 27 -13.51 18.94 -4.54
CA GLU A 27 -14.62 19.07 -5.51
C GLU A 27 -14.70 20.47 -6.11
N GLN A 28 -14.58 21.52 -5.28
CA GLN A 28 -14.53 22.90 -5.77
C GLN A 28 -13.31 23.15 -6.65
N TRP A 29 -12.18 22.51 -6.37
CA TRP A 29 -10.98 22.63 -7.21
C TRP A 29 -11.12 21.88 -8.54
N LYS A 30 -11.74 20.69 -8.52
CA LYS A 30 -12.05 19.89 -9.70
C LYS A 30 -12.91 20.65 -10.71
N ASP A 31 -13.86 21.44 -10.22
CA ASP A 31 -14.73 22.27 -11.08
C ASP A 31 -13.95 23.43 -11.73
N VAL A 32 -12.89 23.92 -11.09
CA VAL A 32 -12.02 24.99 -11.61
C VAL A 32 -10.98 24.45 -12.60
N SER A 33 -10.38 23.30 -12.31
CA SER A 33 -9.36 22.68 -13.15
C SER A 33 -9.51 21.17 -13.20
N SER A 34 -10.42 20.70 -14.05
CA SER A 34 -10.75 19.28 -14.19
C SER A 34 -9.54 18.43 -14.62
N TYR A 35 -8.71 18.95 -15.53
CA TYR A 35 -7.48 18.27 -15.97
C TYR A 35 -6.49 18.08 -14.82
N ALA A 36 -6.23 19.13 -14.03
CA ALA A 36 -5.29 19.03 -12.92
C ALA A 36 -5.82 18.10 -11.82
N ALA A 37 -7.13 18.10 -11.55
CA ALA A 37 -7.75 17.19 -10.60
C ALA A 37 -7.66 15.72 -11.04
N GLU A 38 -7.80 15.45 -12.33
CA GLU A 38 -7.65 14.11 -12.88
C GLU A 38 -6.19 13.64 -12.83
N GLU A 39 -5.22 14.50 -13.18
CA GLU A 39 -3.79 14.18 -13.06
C GLU A 39 -3.38 13.95 -11.60
N PHE A 40 -3.90 14.76 -10.67
CA PHE A 40 -3.68 14.56 -9.24
C PHE A 40 -4.23 13.20 -8.79
N ARG A 41 -5.45 12.83 -9.20
CA ARG A 41 -6.04 11.52 -8.90
C ARG A 41 -5.20 10.39 -9.48
N ARG A 42 -4.71 10.50 -10.72
CA ARG A 42 -3.82 9.51 -11.36
C ARG A 42 -2.54 9.29 -10.58
N ALA A 43 -1.91 10.37 -10.10
CA ALA A 43 -0.72 10.27 -9.27
C ALA A 43 -0.99 9.48 -7.97
N ILE A 44 -2.13 9.72 -7.32
CA ILE A 44 -2.52 8.98 -6.11
C ILE A 44 -2.77 7.50 -6.41
N VAL A 45 -3.46 7.18 -7.50
CA VAL A 45 -3.68 5.79 -7.94
C VAL A 45 -2.35 5.07 -8.15
N ALA A 46 -1.41 5.71 -8.86
CA ALA A 46 -0.09 5.16 -9.12
C ALA A 46 0.73 4.98 -7.83
N ALA A 47 0.67 5.93 -6.90
CA ALA A 47 1.36 5.84 -5.61
C ALA A 47 0.84 4.69 -4.74
N VAL A 48 -0.49 4.51 -4.68
CA VAL A 48 -1.10 3.37 -3.96
C VAL A 48 -0.68 2.04 -4.59
N ALA A 49 -0.70 1.93 -5.91
CA ALA A 49 -0.27 0.72 -6.61
C ALA A 49 1.23 0.41 -6.37
N ALA A 50 2.08 1.44 -6.35
CA ALA A 50 3.50 1.30 -6.04
C ALA A 50 3.72 0.84 -4.59
N ALA A 51 2.97 1.38 -3.62
CA ALA A 51 3.02 0.94 -2.23
C ALA A 51 2.60 -0.53 -2.06
N ASP A 52 1.52 -0.94 -2.74
CA ASP A 52 1.04 -2.33 -2.74
C ASP A 52 2.10 -3.31 -3.30
N ALA A 53 2.93 -2.89 -4.25
CA ALA A 53 3.98 -3.72 -4.83
C ALA A 53 5.17 -3.99 -3.89
N VAL A 54 5.37 -3.13 -2.89
CA VAL A 54 6.50 -3.18 -1.94
C VAL A 54 6.16 -3.94 -0.66
N ASP A 55 4.89 -4.28 -0.41
CA ASP A 55 4.47 -5.00 0.80
C ASP A 55 5.11 -6.41 0.88
N PRO A 56 6.06 -6.65 1.81
CA PRO A 56 6.76 -7.93 1.95
C PRO A 56 5.82 -9.06 2.37
N LEU A 57 4.64 -8.75 2.93
CA LEU A 57 3.66 -9.75 3.35
C LEU A 57 2.83 -10.30 2.18
N ARG A 58 2.87 -9.64 1.01
CA ARG A 58 2.31 -10.16 -0.26
C ARG A 58 3.35 -10.84 -1.15
N GLN A 59 4.63 -10.50 -0.96
CA GLN A 59 5.77 -11.17 -1.59
C GLN A 59 6.07 -12.42 -0.76
N GLY A 60 5.27 -13.48 -0.94
CA GLY A 60 5.31 -14.72 -0.14
C GLY A 60 6.69 -15.06 0.39
N VAL A 61 6.94 -14.75 1.67
CA VAL A 61 8.07 -15.29 2.41
C VAL A 61 7.78 -16.77 2.52
N SER A 62 8.31 -17.56 1.58
CA SER A 62 8.43 -19.01 1.72
C SER A 62 9.30 -19.25 2.94
N ILE A 63 8.68 -19.48 4.10
CA ILE A 63 9.36 -20.15 5.20
C ILE A 63 9.71 -21.53 4.63
N PRO A 64 10.99 -21.90 4.49
CA PRO A 64 11.31 -23.27 4.12
C PRO A 64 10.72 -24.18 5.20
N GLU A 65 9.81 -25.07 4.81
CA GLU A 65 9.29 -26.10 5.70
C GLU A 65 10.50 -26.83 6.31
N LEU A 66 10.60 -26.80 7.63
CA LEU A 66 11.56 -27.64 8.35
C LEU A 66 11.27 -29.10 7.97
N PRO A 67 12.25 -29.87 7.46
CA PRO A 67 12.01 -31.27 7.14
C PRO A 67 11.56 -31.99 8.41
N THR A 68 10.31 -32.43 8.43
CA THR A 68 9.64 -33.06 9.58
C THR A 68 10.14 -34.48 9.86
N ASN A 69 11.21 -34.92 9.19
CA ASN A 69 11.71 -36.29 9.19
C ASN A 69 13.22 -36.37 9.47
N VAL A 70 13.71 -35.66 10.50
CA VAL A 70 14.97 -36.06 11.12
C VAL A 70 14.65 -37.12 12.18
N PRO A 71 14.91 -38.42 11.93
CA PRO A 71 14.86 -39.40 13.00
C PRO A 71 15.85 -38.95 14.07
N ILE A 72 15.39 -38.79 15.30
CA ILE A 72 16.26 -38.58 16.46
C ILE A 72 17.13 -39.82 16.56
N GLN A 73 18.36 -39.75 16.05
CA GLN A 73 19.34 -40.80 16.30
C GLN A 73 19.63 -40.76 17.80
N ALA A 74 19.11 -41.77 18.50
CA ALA A 74 19.45 -42.06 19.87
C ALA A 74 20.97 -42.07 20.00
N ARG A 75 21.50 -41.19 20.86
CA ARG A 75 22.89 -41.31 21.30
C ARG A 75 23.03 -42.69 21.94
N GLN A 76 23.78 -43.58 21.29
CA GLN A 76 24.33 -44.72 21.99
C GLN A 76 25.37 -44.17 22.97
N GLU A 77 25.02 -44.22 24.25
CA GLU A 77 25.98 -44.16 25.35
C GLU A 77 26.88 -45.39 25.20
N ASN A 78 28.16 -45.17 24.90
CA ASN A 78 29.18 -46.19 25.09
C ASN A 78 29.68 -46.08 26.53
N ASP A 79 29.47 -47.15 27.29
CA ASP A 79 30.11 -47.46 28.58
C ASP A 79 31.64 -47.38 28.52
#